data_AF-A0A354I2Y1-F1
#
_entry.id   AF-A0A354I2Y1-F1
#
_cell.length_a   1.000
_cell.length_b   1.000
_cell.length_c   1.000
_cell.angle_alpha   90.00
_cell.angle_beta   90.00
_cell.angle_gamma   90.00
#
_symmetry.space_group_name_H-M   'P 1'
#
loop_
_entity.id
_entity.type
_entity.pdbx_description
1 polymer ?
#
loop_
_entity_poly.entity_id
_entity_poly.type
_entity_poly.pdbx_seq_one_letter_code
_entity_poly.pdbx_strand_id
1 'polypeptide(L)'
;MLDIMKSEFYKIRKSKVTFVTALCLLGIAGIQIAVFLYAKIKGGVWMEMFKGTWGLDIYFTFAAGTFYLVFVALFVGGMISNEYTNRTVRQVVSRGASRVQIALGQYIALSTAMTVITVIPAALSGFVASIIWEFGTLSAGRIALTFLGQILLIWSYAAITMLIAHLTRSG
;
A
#
# COMPACT_ATOMS: atom_id res chain seq x y z
N MET A 1 -5.54 -5.28 23.88
CA MET A 1 -5.53 -4.82 22.47
C MET A 1 -4.11 -4.55 21.96
N LEU A 2 -3.30 -3.73 22.65
CA LEU A 2 -1.94 -3.39 22.19
C LEU A 2 -1.02 -4.60 21.97
N ASP A 3 -1.05 -5.61 22.83
CA ASP A 3 -0.22 -6.82 22.65
C ASP A 3 -0.67 -7.67 21.47
N ILE A 4 -1.97 -7.68 21.19
CA ILE A 4 -2.53 -8.32 19.99
C ILE A 4 -2.02 -7.59 18.76
N MET A 5 -2.13 -6.26 18.72
CA MET A 5 -1.60 -5.45 17.63
C MET A 5 -0.11 -5.66 17.41
N LYS A 6 0.72 -5.66 18.47
CA LYS A 6 2.17 -5.90 18.36
C LYS A 6 2.48 -7.28 17.76
N SER A 7 1.73 -8.31 18.16
CA SER A 7 1.92 -9.65 17.60
C SER A 7 1.51 -9.73 16.12
N GLU A 8 0.45 -9.02 15.71
CA GLU A 8 0.06 -8.91 14.30
C GLU A 8 1.10 -8.14 13.47
N PHE A 9 1.63 -7.01 13.97
CA PHE A 9 2.72 -6.29 13.31
C PHE A 9 3.98 -7.14 13.15
N TYR A 10 4.31 -7.96 14.15
CA TYR A 10 5.45 -8.87 14.08
C TYR A 10 5.27 -9.94 12.99
N LYS A 11 4.07 -10.52 12.89
CA LYS A 11 3.74 -11.48 11.81
C LYS A 11 3.82 -10.82 10.44
N ILE A 12 3.24 -9.63 10.29
CA ILE A 12 3.26 -8.89 9.03
C ILE A 12 4.71 -8.63 8.60
N ARG A 13 5.58 -8.18 9.51
CA ARG A 13 6.98 -7.90 9.21
C ARG A 13 7.77 -9.14 8.77
N LYS A 14 7.45 -10.32 9.29
CA LYS A 14 8.10 -11.59 8.91
C LYS A 14 7.42 -12.35 7.78
N SER A 15 6.25 -11.90 7.33
CA SER A 15 5.49 -12.62 6.30
C SER A 15 6.15 -12.49 4.93
N LYS A 16 6.31 -13.63 4.25
CA LYS A 16 6.79 -13.69 2.87
C LYS A 16 5.90 -12.88 1.92
N VAL A 17 4.59 -12.83 2.19
CA VAL A 17 3.62 -12.07 1.39
C VAL A 17 3.94 -10.58 1.42
N THR A 18 4.24 -10.03 2.61
CA THR A 18 4.66 -8.63 2.78
C THR A 18 5.94 -8.30 2.02
N PHE A 19 6.91 -9.22 2.05
CA PHE A 19 8.17 -9.00 1.35
C PHE A 19 7.97 -9.02 -0.17
N VAL A 20 7.20 -9.98 -0.68
CA VAL A 20 6.89 -10.09 -2.12
C VAL A 20 6.09 -8.88 -2.59
N THR A 21 5.07 -8.43 -1.86
CA THR A 21 4.28 -7.26 -2.25
C THR A 21 5.10 -5.98 -2.22
N ALA A 22 5.96 -5.79 -1.22
CA ALA A 22 6.89 -4.67 -1.15
C ALA A 22 7.88 -4.66 -2.33
N LEU A 23 8.44 -5.83 -2.68
CA LEU A 23 9.38 -5.97 -3.79
C LEU A 23 8.70 -5.70 -5.15
N CYS A 24 7.47 -6.18 -5.35
CA CYS A 24 6.69 -5.87 -6.55
C CYS A 24 6.41 -4.37 -6.68
N LEU A 25 6.01 -3.70 -5.59
CA LEU A 25 5.76 -2.26 -5.62
C LEU A 25 7.03 -1.46 -5.89
N LEU A 26 8.17 -1.87 -5.32
CA LEU A 26 9.47 -1.28 -5.63
C LEU A 26 9.89 -1.52 -7.08
N GLY A 27 9.63 -2.71 -7.63
CA GLY A 27 9.89 -3.03 -9.03
C GLY A 27 9.10 -2.15 -9.99
N ILE A 28 7.81 -1.96 -9.73
CA ILE A 28 6.95 -1.07 -10.53
C ILE A 28 7.43 0.37 -10.43
N ALA A 29 7.75 0.85 -9.23
CA ALA A 29 8.33 2.18 -9.04
C ALA A 29 9.66 2.35 -9.80
N GLY A 30 10.51 1.33 -9.79
CA GLY A 30 11.77 1.30 -10.54
C GLY A 30 11.58 1.35 -12.05
N ILE A 31 10.64 0.59 -12.60
CA ILE A 31 10.28 0.63 -14.03
C ILE A 31 9.77 2.03 -14.40
N GLN A 32 8.92 2.62 -13.55
CA GLN A 32 8.38 3.96 -13.77
C GLN A 32 9.51 5.00 -13.84
N ILE A 33 10.46 4.95 -12.90
CA ILE A 33 11.66 5.80 -12.87
C ILE A 33 12.52 5.60 -14.14
N ALA A 34 12.72 4.35 -14.57
CA ALA A 34 13.50 4.04 -15.76
C ALA A 34 12.85 4.60 -17.04
N VAL A 35 11.52 4.55 -17.14
CA VAL A 35 10.75 5.15 -18.25
C VAL A 35 10.93 6.67 -18.26
N PHE A 36 10.89 7.34 -17.10
CA PHE A 36 11.12 8.79 -17.02
C PHE A 36 12.55 9.20 -17.40
N LEU A 37 13.55 8.44 -16.96
CA LEU A 37 14.95 8.64 -17.35
C LEU A 37 15.13 8.46 -18.86
N TYR A 38 14.55 7.41 -19.42
CA TYR A 38 14.60 7.14 -20.86
C TYR A 38 13.95 8.25 -21.68
N ALA A 39 12.80 8.76 -21.24
CA ALA A 39 12.11 9.89 -21.87
C ALA A 39 12.96 11.17 -21.87
N LYS A 40 13.72 11.42 -20.80
CA LYS A 40 14.64 12.57 -20.71
C LYS A 40 15.85 12.42 -21.64
N ILE A 41 16.43 11.22 -21.75
CA ILE A 41 17.65 10.97 -22.56
C ILE A 41 17.35 11.03 -24.06
N LYS A 42 16.22 10.47 -24.51
CA LYS A 42 15.92 10.39 -25.94
C LYS A 42 15.57 11.74 -26.59
N GLY A 43 14.97 12.67 -25.83
CA GLY A 43 14.51 13.96 -26.36
C GLY A 43 13.45 13.83 -27.47
N GLY A 44 12.69 14.91 -27.74
CA GLY A 44 11.66 14.93 -28.79
C GLY A 44 10.23 14.65 -28.30
N VAL A 45 9.42 13.90 -29.06
CA VAL A 45 7.97 13.65 -28.83
C VAL A 45 7.66 13.15 -27.42
N TRP A 46 8.56 12.34 -26.83
CA TRP A 46 8.44 11.85 -25.46
C TRP A 46 8.61 12.97 -24.42
N MET A 47 9.46 13.95 -24.69
CA MET A 47 9.63 15.11 -23.81
C MET A 47 8.41 16.03 -23.87
N GLU A 48 7.72 16.11 -25.01
CA GLU A 48 6.48 16.88 -25.15
C GLU A 48 5.27 16.21 -24.50
N MET A 49 5.20 14.88 -24.49
CA MET A 49 4.18 14.15 -23.72
C MET A 49 4.31 14.35 -22.21
N PHE A 50 5.54 14.61 -21.71
CA PHE A 50 5.80 14.88 -20.29
C PHE A 50 6.05 16.37 -19.98
N LYS A 51 5.85 17.28 -20.95
CA LYS A 51 5.90 18.74 -20.71
C LYS A 51 4.76 19.11 -19.76
N GLY A 52 5.11 19.47 -18.53
CA GLY A 52 4.16 19.81 -17.47
C GLY A 52 3.90 18.68 -16.46
N THR A 53 4.61 17.56 -16.55
CA THR A 53 4.58 16.52 -15.50
C THR A 53 5.59 16.86 -14.42
N TRP A 54 5.10 17.22 -13.24
CA TRP A 54 5.94 17.54 -12.09
C TRP A 54 6.17 16.31 -11.22
N GLY A 55 7.22 16.30 -10.39
CA GLY A 55 7.51 15.17 -9.50
C GLY A 55 6.33 14.78 -8.58
N LEU A 56 5.51 15.75 -8.19
CA LEU A 56 4.29 15.53 -7.42
C LEU A 56 3.15 14.86 -8.22
N ASP A 57 2.99 15.16 -9.51
CA ASP A 57 1.97 14.50 -10.33
C ASP A 57 2.29 13.02 -10.52
N ILE A 58 3.57 12.68 -10.52
CA ILE A 58 4.04 11.29 -10.58
C ILE A 58 3.75 10.55 -9.26
N TYR A 59 3.97 11.22 -8.12
CA TYR A 59 3.53 10.71 -6.81
C TYR A 59 2.02 10.44 -6.80
N PHE A 60 1.20 11.40 -7.28
CA PHE A 60 -0.25 11.26 -7.30
C PHE A 60 -0.73 10.17 -8.25
N THR A 61 -0.15 10.07 -9.45
CA THR A 61 -0.50 9.04 -10.43
C THR A 61 -0.14 7.65 -9.93
N PHE A 62 0.98 7.50 -9.23
CA PHE A 62 1.37 6.23 -8.63
C PHE A 62 0.45 5.83 -7.48
N ALA A 63 0.07 6.78 -6.63
CA ALA A 63 -0.86 6.54 -5.51
C ALA A 63 -2.31 6.26 -5.96
N ALA A 64 -2.75 6.82 -7.09
CA ALA A 64 -4.10 6.68 -7.63
C ALA A 64 -4.26 5.55 -8.66
N GLY A 65 -3.19 4.85 -9.03
CA GLY A 65 -3.21 3.85 -10.10
C GLY A 65 -4.09 2.64 -9.74
N THR A 66 -4.91 2.17 -10.69
CA THR A 66 -5.82 1.01 -10.48
C THR A 66 -5.06 -0.26 -10.08
N PHE A 67 -3.84 -0.44 -10.59
CA PHE A 67 -2.95 -1.55 -10.23
C PHE A 67 -2.60 -1.57 -8.74
N TYR A 68 -2.50 -0.40 -8.10
CA TYR A 68 -2.18 -0.28 -6.69
C TYR A 68 -3.28 -0.84 -5.79
N LEU A 69 -4.55 -0.63 -6.14
CA LEU A 69 -5.70 -1.18 -5.41
C LEU A 69 -5.73 -2.71 -5.47
N VAL A 70 -5.28 -3.31 -6.57
CA VAL A 70 -5.17 -4.77 -6.71
C VAL A 70 -4.10 -5.33 -5.76
N PHE A 71 -2.97 -4.64 -5.59
CA PHE A 71 -1.95 -5.05 -4.62
C PHE A 71 -2.43 -4.96 -3.16
N VAL A 72 -3.26 -3.97 -2.83
CA VAL A 72 -3.93 -3.90 -1.52
C VAL A 72 -4.80 -5.13 -1.30
N ALA A 73 -5.60 -5.51 -2.31
CA ALA A 73 -6.45 -6.68 -2.25
C ALA A 73 -5.66 -7.99 -2.06
N LEU A 74 -4.59 -8.17 -2.83
CA LEU A 74 -3.73 -9.36 -2.75
C LEU A 74 -2.97 -9.43 -1.42
N PHE A 75 -2.51 -8.30 -0.90
CA PHE A 75 -1.81 -8.25 0.39
C PHE A 75 -2.75 -8.60 1.55
N VAL A 76 -3.89 -7.90 1.66
CA VAL A 76 -4.86 -8.14 2.74
C VAL A 76 -5.46 -9.54 2.62
N GLY A 77 -5.89 -9.92 1.42
CA GLY A 77 -6.43 -11.24 1.13
C GLY A 77 -5.41 -12.35 1.39
N GLY A 78 -4.14 -12.17 1.02
CA GLY A 78 -3.06 -13.14 1.25
C GLY A 78 -2.70 -13.29 2.73
N MET A 79 -2.66 -12.18 3.48
CA MET A 79 -2.39 -12.19 4.92
C MET A 79 -3.50 -12.88 5.71
N ILE A 80 -4.75 -12.52 5.46
CA ILE A 80 -5.91 -13.19 6.07
C ILE A 80 -5.98 -14.64 5.61
N SER A 81 -5.63 -14.91 4.34
CA SER A 81 -5.53 -16.26 3.80
C SER A 81 -4.58 -17.14 4.63
N ASN A 82 -3.42 -16.61 4.96
CA ASN A 82 -2.40 -17.33 5.72
C ASN A 82 -2.85 -17.61 7.17
N GLU A 83 -3.66 -16.74 7.78
CA GLU A 83 -4.09 -16.93 9.17
C GLU A 83 -5.10 -18.05 9.37
N TYR A 84 -6.09 -18.22 8.48
CA TYR A 84 -6.98 -19.38 8.64
C TYR A 84 -6.31 -20.68 8.22
N THR A 85 -5.41 -20.65 7.23
CA THR A 85 -4.63 -21.84 6.84
C THR A 85 -3.78 -22.32 8.01
N ASN A 86 -3.16 -21.41 8.76
CA ASN A 86 -2.35 -21.74 9.94
C ASN A 86 -3.16 -21.89 11.24
N ARG A 87 -4.50 -21.78 11.18
CA ARG A 87 -5.44 -21.91 12.32
C ARG A 87 -5.14 -20.98 13.52
N THR A 88 -4.37 -19.91 13.32
CA THR A 88 -3.97 -18.98 14.39
C THR A 88 -5.18 -18.30 15.03
N VAL A 89 -6.23 -18.04 14.26
CA VAL A 89 -7.50 -17.48 14.74
C VAL A 89 -8.15 -18.36 15.81
N ARG A 90 -8.12 -19.70 15.67
CA ARG A 90 -8.70 -20.62 16.67
C ARG A 90 -7.90 -20.64 17.97
N GLN A 91 -6.57 -20.53 17.88
CA GLN A 91 -5.69 -20.50 19.06
C GLN A 91 -5.82 -19.21 19.87
N VAL A 92 -6.05 -18.06 19.21
CA VAL A 92 -6.23 -16.77 19.90
C VAL A 92 -7.62 -16.69 20.55
N VAL A 93 -8.66 -17.23 19.90
CA VAL A 93 -10.01 -17.33 20.50
C VAL A 93 -10.05 -18.28 21.69
N SER A 94 -9.30 -19.40 21.68
CA SER A 94 -9.22 -20.32 22.83
C SER A 94 -8.52 -19.73 24.07
N ARG A 95 -7.85 -18.58 23.94
CA ARG A 95 -7.19 -17.88 25.06
C ARG A 95 -8.09 -16.81 25.72
N GLY A 96 -9.38 -16.78 25.40
CA GLY A 96 -10.35 -15.87 26.03
C GLY A 96 -10.40 -14.45 25.45
N ALA A 97 -9.71 -14.19 24.34
CA ALA A 97 -9.81 -12.90 23.64
C ALA A 97 -11.11 -12.80 22.85
N SER A 98 -11.78 -11.64 22.92
CA SER A 98 -13.02 -11.43 22.18
C SER A 98 -12.76 -11.41 20.67
N ARG A 99 -13.64 -12.08 19.90
CA ARG A 99 -13.51 -12.19 18.43
C ARG A 99 -13.45 -10.82 17.74
N VAL A 100 -14.17 -9.85 18.29
CA VAL A 100 -14.22 -8.46 17.79
C VAL A 100 -12.89 -7.73 18.04
N GLN A 101 -12.26 -7.93 19.20
CA GLN A 101 -10.95 -7.31 19.50
C GLN A 101 -9.83 -7.86 18.62
N ILE A 102 -9.92 -9.14 18.23
CA ILE A 102 -8.96 -9.76 17.31
C ILE A 102 -9.12 -9.17 15.91
N ALA A 103 -10.35 -9.15 15.38
CA ALA A 103 -10.62 -8.60 14.05
C ALA A 103 -10.23 -7.12 13.93
N LEU A 104 -10.55 -6.29 14.94
CA LEU A 104 -10.14 -4.89 14.97
C LEU A 104 -8.62 -4.71 15.06
N GLY A 105 -7.94 -5.52 15.88
CA GLY A 105 -6.48 -5.49 15.99
C GLY A 105 -5.79 -5.84 14.66
N GLN A 106 -6.31 -6.85 13.96
CA GLN A 106 -5.85 -7.25 12.64
C GLN A 106 -6.11 -6.17 11.60
N TYR A 107 -7.30 -5.55 11.62
CA TYR A 107 -7.65 -4.48 10.69
C TYR A 107 -6.69 -3.30 10.80
N ILE A 108 -6.45 -2.82 12.02
CA ILE A 108 -5.54 -1.68 12.24
C ILE A 108 -4.12 -2.05 11.82
N ALA A 109 -3.64 -3.25 12.18
CA ALA A 109 -2.29 -3.68 11.85
C ALA A 109 -2.07 -3.81 10.33
N LEU A 110 -3.00 -4.47 9.62
CA LEU A 110 -2.93 -4.66 8.17
C LEU A 110 -3.06 -3.35 7.41
N SER A 111 -4.01 -2.49 7.80
CA SER A 111 -4.23 -1.18 7.17
C SER A 111 -3.01 -0.28 7.34
N THR A 112 -2.46 -0.22 8.56
CA THR A 112 -1.24 0.58 8.85
C THR A 112 -0.04 0.05 8.09
N ALA A 113 0.18 -1.26 8.08
CA ALA A 113 1.29 -1.87 7.34
C ALA A 113 1.19 -1.58 5.84
N MET A 114 -0.02 -1.68 5.27
CA MET A 114 -0.23 -1.38 3.86
C MET A 114 0.01 0.11 3.56
N THR A 115 -0.42 1.02 4.42
CA THR A 115 -0.09 2.45 4.28
C THR A 115 1.42 2.68 4.25
N VAL A 116 2.19 2.03 5.13
CA VAL A 116 3.66 2.18 5.15
C VAL A 116 4.32 1.62 3.89
N ILE A 117 3.96 0.39 3.50
CA ILE A 117 4.54 -0.32 2.35
C ILE A 117 4.28 0.42 1.04
N THR A 118 3.26 1.26 1.01
CA THR A 118 2.84 1.94 -0.20
C THR A 118 3.25 3.40 -0.28
N VAL A 119 3.25 4.11 0.85
CA VAL A 119 3.73 5.49 0.91
C VAL A 119 5.23 5.53 0.63
N ILE A 120 6.01 4.54 1.06
CA ILE A 120 7.46 4.53 0.86
C ILE A 120 7.84 4.48 -0.64
N PRO A 121 7.39 3.51 -1.46
CA PRO A 121 7.69 3.50 -2.89
C PRO A 121 7.15 4.71 -3.64
N ALA A 122 5.96 5.21 -3.26
CA ALA A 122 5.38 6.41 -3.86
C ALA A 122 6.24 7.65 -3.56
N ALA A 123 6.68 7.82 -2.31
CA ALA A 123 7.55 8.93 -1.93
C ALA A 123 8.91 8.85 -2.63
N LEU A 124 9.48 7.65 -2.76
CA LEU A 124 10.72 7.42 -3.51
C LEU A 124 10.56 7.77 -5.00
N SER A 125 9.48 7.34 -5.65
CA SER A 125 9.25 7.67 -7.06
C SER A 125 9.01 9.16 -7.27
N GLY A 126 8.24 9.81 -6.39
CA GLY A 126 8.03 11.26 -6.40
C GLY A 126 9.34 12.03 -6.18
N PHE A 127 10.18 11.61 -5.24
CA PHE A 127 11.45 12.27 -4.95
C PHE A 127 12.43 12.17 -6.13
N VAL A 128 12.56 10.98 -6.73
CA VAL A 128 13.42 10.78 -7.91
C VAL A 128 12.89 11.58 -9.10
N ALA A 129 11.57 11.61 -9.31
CA ALA A 129 10.96 12.42 -10.36
C ALA A 129 11.22 13.92 -10.16
N SER A 130 11.14 14.41 -8.92
CA SER A 130 11.44 15.81 -8.59
C SER A 130 12.89 16.21 -8.88
N ILE A 131 13.86 15.30 -8.72
CA ILE A 131 15.26 15.56 -9.11
C ILE A 131 15.39 15.74 -10.63
N ILE A 132 14.56 15.03 -11.41
CA ILE A 132 14.68 14.96 -12.87
C ILE A 132 13.93 16.13 -13.56
N TRP A 133 12.75 16.52 -13.04
CA TRP A 133 11.78 17.44 -13.67
C TRP A 133 11.27 18.59 -12.77
N GLU A 134 11.84 18.78 -11.57
CA GLU A 134 11.42 19.75 -10.54
C GLU A 134 10.15 19.37 -9.74
N PHE A 135 10.01 19.94 -8.54
CA PHE A 135 8.95 19.62 -7.57
C PHE A 135 7.56 20.17 -7.94
N GLY A 136 7.51 21.25 -8.72
CA GLY A 136 6.28 21.96 -9.06
C GLY A 136 5.66 22.80 -7.96
N THR A 137 4.46 23.32 -8.25
CA THR A 137 3.76 24.23 -7.34
C THR A 137 3.15 23.47 -6.17
N LEU A 138 3.76 23.64 -4.99
CA LEU A 138 3.34 23.02 -3.76
C LEU A 138 2.12 23.75 -3.16
N SER A 139 0.91 23.25 -3.44
CA SER A 139 -0.26 23.62 -2.65
C SER A 139 -0.37 22.66 -1.45
N ALA A 140 -0.11 23.17 -0.24
CA ALA A 140 -0.23 22.39 1.00
C ALA A 140 -1.60 21.71 1.14
N GLY A 141 -2.67 22.35 0.66
CA GLY A 141 -4.02 21.79 0.66
C GLY A 141 -4.17 20.56 -0.25
N ARG A 142 -3.54 20.56 -1.44
CA ARG A 142 -3.57 19.40 -2.35
C ARG A 142 -2.79 18.21 -1.77
N ILE A 143 -1.67 18.47 -1.11
CA ILE A 143 -0.87 17.44 -0.44
C ILE A 143 -1.65 16.81 0.72
N ALA A 144 -2.28 17.62 1.57
CA ALA A 144 -3.08 17.10 2.68
C ALA A 144 -4.27 16.25 2.19
N LEU A 145 -5.00 16.73 1.19
CA LEU A 145 -6.15 16.01 0.62
C LEU A 145 -5.76 14.68 -0.03
N THR A 146 -4.60 14.62 -0.69
CA THR A 146 -4.13 13.41 -1.36
C THR A 146 -3.62 12.37 -0.37
N PHE A 147 -2.89 12.77 0.67
CA PHE A 147 -2.53 11.86 1.76
C PHE A 147 -3.76 11.32 2.49
N LEU A 148 -4.72 12.18 2.82
CA LEU A 148 -5.98 11.76 3.45
C LEU A 148 -6.78 10.82 2.54
N GLY A 149 -6.91 11.16 1.26
CA GLY A 149 -7.59 10.33 0.27
C GLY A 149 -6.94 8.97 0.12
N GLN A 150 -5.61 8.91 0.09
CA GLN A 150 -4.86 7.65 -0.01
C GLN A 150 -5.05 6.78 1.24
N ILE A 151 -5.00 7.36 2.45
CA ILE A 151 -5.27 6.63 3.69
C ILE A 151 -6.71 6.08 3.68
N LEU A 152 -7.70 6.93 3.37
CA LEU A 152 -9.11 6.53 3.33
C LEU A 152 -9.37 5.41 2.32
N LEU A 153 -8.76 5.48 1.13
CA LEU A 153 -8.88 4.44 0.11
C LEU A 153 -8.28 3.12 0.58
N ILE A 154 -7.05 3.11 1.10
CA ILE A 154 -6.39 1.89 1.58
C ILE A 154 -7.21 1.25 2.70
N TRP A 155 -7.68 2.06 3.64
CA TRP A 155 -8.42 1.58 4.81
C TRP A 155 -9.80 1.06 4.42
N SER A 156 -10.51 1.76 3.54
CA SER A 156 -11.80 1.29 3.00
C SER A 156 -11.64 -0.03 2.25
N TYR A 157 -10.60 -0.15 1.42
CA TYR A 157 -10.35 -1.37 0.65
C TYR A 157 -9.92 -2.53 1.55
N ALA A 158 -9.11 -2.26 2.58
CA ALA A 158 -8.74 -3.23 3.61
C ALA A 158 -9.97 -3.73 4.39
N ALA A 159 -10.93 -2.84 4.69
CA ALA A 159 -12.16 -3.21 5.38
C ALA A 159 -13.04 -4.13 4.52
N ILE A 160 -13.25 -3.79 3.24
CA ILE A 160 -14.05 -4.58 2.31
C ILE A 160 -13.42 -5.96 2.09
N THR A 161 -12.12 -6.01 1.84
CA THR A 161 -11.41 -7.28 1.60
C THR A 161 -11.36 -8.15 2.84
N MET A 162 -11.23 -7.56 4.02
CA MET A 162 -11.34 -8.27 5.29
C MET A 162 -12.75 -8.85 5.50
N LEU A 163 -13.79 -8.08 5.21
CA LEU A 163 -15.18 -8.56 5.28
C LEU A 163 -15.42 -9.73 4.34
N ILE A 164 -14.96 -9.65 3.08
CA ILE A 164 -15.04 -10.75 2.11
C ILE A 164 -14.27 -11.97 2.60
N ALA A 165 -13.06 -11.80 3.14
CA ALA A 165 -12.23 -12.89 3.62
C ALA A 165 -12.83 -13.59 4.85
N HIS A 166 -13.47 -12.85 5.75
CA HIS A 166 -14.21 -13.43 6.88
C HIS A 166 -15.46 -14.18 6.43
N LEU A 167 -16.24 -13.62 5.49
CA LEU A 167 -17.46 -14.26 4.96
C LEU A 167 -17.15 -15.57 4.22
N THR A 168 -16.15 -15.56 3.34
CA THR A 168 -15.78 -16.70 2.50
C THR A 168 -15.17 -17.88 3.28
N ARG A 169 -14.67 -17.65 4.49
CA ARG A 169 -14.05 -18.69 5.35
C ARG A 169 -14.81 -19.00 6.63
N SER A 170 -15.97 -18.35 6.84
CA SER A 170 -16.90 -18.67 7.92
C SER A 170 -17.94 -19.72 7.50
N GLY A 171 -18.00 -20.11 6.22
CA GLY A 171 -18.67 -21.33 5.74
C GLY A 171 -17.71 -22.51 5.73
#